data_AF-A0A7R9U7A0-F1
#
_entry.id   AF-A0A7R9U7A0-F1
#
_cell.length_a   1.000
_cell.length_b   1.000
_cell.length_c   1.000
_cell.angle_alpha   90.00
_cell.angle_beta   90.00
_cell.angle_gamma   90.00
#
_symmetry.space_group_name_H-M   'P 1'
#
loop_
_entity.id
_entity.type
_entity.pdbx_description
1 polymer ?
#
loop_
_entity_poly.entity_id
_entity_poly.type
_entity_poly.pdbx_seq_one_letter_code
_entity_poly.pdbx_strand_id
1 'polypeptide(L)'
;DEIFDGNVVVTRTFGETLLLRPESQELSSPSRSNLRYSLCRLVELNLPEDPTDLPVLAPALRKVVDHFEHRLDVMGYVESGERALGKIVDHLNVYHAKSRRAAILLEARKAMMGDYHNCLPAREAHDQALGLDDDVDSPTQFPEDGDEDAFLREIRVWASNLIDDTRHKSQADEDGLHQDESVFMLPACQVTTVAMAVAKIVHRSLALATKADEKGSVILYHTARDVLDLFRALVPTKHGTTIRGVPRLAALLFNDCCFLAHVALTAGYMYRNQMPA
;
A
#
# COMPACT_ATOMS: atom_id res chain seq x y z
N ASP A 1 31.64 24.09 -11.63
CA ASP A 1 31.37 23.54 -12.96
C ASP A 1 31.88 22.12 -13.08
N GLU A 2 31.13 21.17 -12.52
CA GLU A 2 31.21 19.76 -12.94
C GLU A 2 29.78 19.27 -13.15
N ILE A 3 29.58 18.79 -14.38
CA ILE A 3 28.33 18.50 -15.04
C ILE A 3 27.86 17.13 -14.55
N PHE A 4 26.71 17.10 -13.87
CA PHE A 4 25.98 15.85 -13.60
C PHE A 4 25.46 15.31 -14.93
N ASP A 5 26.24 14.43 -15.56
CA ASP A 5 25.82 13.66 -16.72
C ASP A 5 24.70 12.68 -16.30
N GLY A 6 23.52 12.93 -16.85
CA GLY A 6 22.26 12.28 -16.53
C GLY A 6 22.11 10.88 -17.13
N ASN A 7 22.95 9.93 -16.69
CA ASN A 7 22.77 8.51 -16.99
C ASN A 7 23.10 7.65 -15.76
N VAL A 8 22.35 7.83 -14.67
CA VAL A 8 22.26 6.79 -13.65
C VAL A 8 21.21 5.79 -14.10
N VAL A 9 21.68 4.70 -14.67
CA VAL A 9 20.92 3.49 -14.97
C VAL A 9 20.46 2.89 -13.64
N VAL A 10 19.27 3.28 -13.16
CA VAL A 10 18.58 2.64 -12.04
C VAL A 10 17.79 1.45 -12.57
N THR A 11 18.48 0.37 -12.96
CA THR A 11 17.83 -0.89 -13.38
C THR A 11 18.17 -2.06 -12.47
N ARG A 12 18.36 -1.82 -11.17
CA ARG A 12 18.73 -2.89 -10.23
C ARG A 12 18.05 -2.79 -8.86
N THR A 13 16.72 -2.65 -8.84
CA THR A 13 15.92 -2.91 -7.61
C THR A 13 14.53 -3.48 -7.87
N PHE A 14 14.01 -3.44 -9.10
CA PHE A 14 12.78 -4.16 -9.45
C PHE A 14 13.07 -5.64 -9.73
N GLY A 15 13.31 -6.40 -8.66
CA GLY A 15 13.20 -7.85 -8.67
C GLY A 15 11.73 -8.21 -8.88
N GLU A 16 11.44 -8.82 -10.04
CA GLU A 16 10.16 -8.80 -10.73
C GLU A 16 9.90 -7.46 -11.42
N THR A 17 10.09 -7.49 -12.74
CA THR A 17 9.79 -6.43 -13.67
C THR A 17 8.43 -5.80 -13.33
N LEU A 18 8.45 -4.58 -12.78
CA LEU A 18 7.33 -3.63 -12.84
C LEU A 18 7.15 -3.21 -14.31
N LEU A 19 6.91 -4.18 -15.18
CA LEU A 19 6.12 -3.97 -16.36
C LEU A 19 4.71 -3.75 -15.82
N LEU A 20 4.36 -2.47 -15.62
CA LEU A 20 3.14 -2.01 -16.25
C LEU A 20 3.26 -2.47 -17.70
N ARG A 21 2.76 -3.68 -18.00
CA ARG A 21 2.81 -4.26 -19.34
C ARG A 21 2.27 -3.17 -20.27
N PRO A 22 3.06 -2.64 -21.21
CA PRO A 22 2.44 -2.15 -22.42
C PRO A 22 1.75 -3.38 -23.01
N GLU A 23 0.48 -3.25 -23.38
CA GLU A 23 -0.29 -4.28 -24.10
C GLU A 23 0.30 -4.52 -25.51
N SER A 24 1.61 -4.72 -25.65
CA SER A 24 2.28 -4.72 -26.94
C SER A 24 3.52 -5.62 -26.90
N GLN A 25 3.41 -6.74 -27.63
CA GLN A 25 4.46 -7.71 -27.98
C GLN A 25 4.85 -8.64 -26.81
N GLU A 26 4.43 -9.91 -26.75
CA GLU A 26 4.37 -10.89 -27.82
C GLU A 26 3.07 -11.72 -27.77
N LEU A 27 2.37 -11.79 -28.90
CA LEU A 27 1.73 -13.01 -29.40
C LEU A 27 1.21 -12.72 -30.81
N SER A 28 1.73 -13.49 -31.75
CA SER A 28 1.18 -13.68 -33.09
C SER A 28 -0.35 -13.67 -33.09
N SER A 29 -0.91 -12.82 -33.96
CA SER A 29 -2.33 -12.69 -34.37
C SER A 29 -3.31 -11.95 -33.41
N PRO A 30 -4.06 -10.94 -33.92
CA PRO A 30 -5.09 -10.23 -33.19
C PRO A 30 -6.42 -10.98 -33.29
N SER A 31 -6.50 -12.20 -32.75
CA SER A 31 -7.74 -12.98 -32.82
C SER A 31 -8.09 -13.65 -31.49
N ARG A 32 -9.13 -13.06 -30.86
CA ARG A 32 -9.98 -13.61 -29.79
C ARG A 32 -9.30 -13.74 -28.42
N SER A 33 -9.74 -12.90 -27.48
CA SER A 33 -9.69 -13.26 -26.05
C SER A 33 -10.24 -14.67 -25.91
N ASN A 34 -9.40 -15.65 -25.58
CA ASN A 34 -9.87 -17.00 -25.35
C ASN A 34 -10.83 -16.98 -24.15
N LEU A 35 -11.89 -17.78 -24.19
CA LEU A 35 -12.92 -17.83 -23.14
C LEU A 35 -12.29 -17.99 -21.75
N ARG A 36 -11.22 -18.78 -21.68
CA ARG A 36 -10.38 -18.98 -20.50
C ARG A 36 -9.88 -17.66 -19.91
N TYR A 37 -9.19 -16.82 -20.68
CA TYR A 37 -8.66 -15.54 -20.19
C TYR A 37 -9.78 -14.63 -19.70
N SER A 38 -10.90 -14.56 -20.43
CA SER A 38 -12.04 -13.74 -20.04
C SER A 38 -12.66 -14.20 -18.71
N LEU A 39 -12.78 -15.52 -18.49
CA LEU A 39 -13.31 -16.07 -17.25
C LEU A 39 -12.33 -15.89 -16.08
N CYS A 40 -11.03 -16.14 -16.29
CA CYS A 40 -10.01 -15.89 -15.27
C CYS A 40 -10.02 -14.41 -14.85
N ARG A 41 -10.05 -13.50 -15.83
CA ARG A 41 -10.12 -12.06 -15.59
C ARG A 41 -11.39 -11.64 -14.88
N LEU A 42 -12.53 -12.26 -15.20
CA LEU A 42 -13.80 -11.97 -14.52
C LEU A 42 -13.71 -12.35 -13.04
N VAL A 43 -13.11 -13.50 -12.70
CA VAL A 43 -12.89 -13.88 -11.29
C VAL A 43 -11.99 -12.85 -10.60
N GLU A 44 -10.87 -12.46 -11.21
CA GLU A 44 -9.95 -11.46 -10.64
C GLU A 44 -10.59 -10.08 -10.42
N LEU A 45 -11.47 -9.65 -11.31
CA LEU A 45 -12.18 -8.36 -11.21
C LEU A 45 -13.30 -8.34 -10.17
N ASN A 46 -13.80 -9.51 -9.77
CA ASN A 46 -14.91 -9.64 -8.82
C ASN A 46 -14.45 -10.23 -7.47
N LEU A 47 -13.15 -10.15 -7.17
CA LEU A 47 -12.64 -10.48 -5.84
C LEU A 47 -13.08 -9.39 -4.83
N PRO A 48 -13.42 -9.77 -3.59
CA PRO A 48 -13.77 -8.82 -2.53
C PRO A 48 -12.58 -7.93 -2.19
N GLU A 49 -12.86 -6.80 -1.56
CA GLU A 49 -11.81 -5.86 -1.12
C GLU A 49 -11.17 -6.28 0.22
N ASP A 50 -11.96 -6.82 1.14
CA ASP A 50 -11.46 -7.30 2.43
C ASP A 50 -11.00 -8.77 2.30
N PRO A 51 -9.74 -9.09 2.67
CA PRO A 51 -9.25 -10.46 2.73
C PRO A 51 -10.08 -11.39 3.65
N THR A 52 -10.83 -10.87 4.62
CA THR A 52 -11.67 -11.66 5.53
C THR A 52 -12.86 -12.33 4.85
N ASP A 53 -13.26 -11.87 3.66
CA ASP A 53 -14.36 -12.46 2.87
C ASP A 53 -13.93 -13.67 2.03
N LEU A 54 -12.62 -13.83 1.78
CA LEU A 54 -12.07 -14.90 0.95
C LEU A 54 -12.37 -16.31 1.48
N PRO A 55 -12.30 -16.61 2.79
CA PRO A 55 -12.65 -17.92 3.33
C PRO A 55 -14.11 -18.32 3.11
N VAL A 56 -15.02 -17.35 3.00
CA VAL A 56 -16.45 -17.59 2.71
C VAL A 56 -16.67 -17.78 1.21
N LEU A 57 -16.00 -16.96 0.39
CA LEU A 57 -16.12 -17.00 -1.06
C LEU A 57 -15.48 -18.25 -1.68
N ALA A 58 -14.29 -18.65 -1.22
CA ALA A 58 -13.49 -19.70 -1.85
C ALA A 58 -14.22 -21.05 -1.96
N PRO A 59 -14.93 -21.56 -0.93
CA PRO A 59 -15.68 -22.81 -1.02
C PRO A 59 -16.89 -22.73 -1.97
N ALA A 60 -17.56 -21.57 -2.02
CA ALA A 60 -18.68 -21.36 -2.93
C ALA A 60 -18.20 -21.31 -4.38
N LEU A 61 -17.15 -20.52 -4.64
CA LEU A 61 -16.52 -20.40 -5.94
C LEU A 61 -15.97 -21.75 -6.43
N ARG A 62 -15.35 -22.54 -5.53
CA ARG A 62 -14.89 -23.90 -5.83
C ARG A 62 -15.99 -24.77 -6.43
N LYS A 63 -17.15 -24.83 -5.78
CA LYS A 63 -18.27 -25.66 -6.23
C LYS A 63 -18.74 -25.29 -7.63
N VAL A 64 -18.85 -23.97 -7.89
CA VAL A 64 -19.28 -23.45 -9.20
C VAL A 64 -18.24 -23.76 -10.27
N VAL A 65 -16.96 -23.50 -9.97
CA VAL A 65 -15.84 -23.74 -10.89
C VAL A 65 -15.70 -25.23 -11.22
N ASP A 66 -15.75 -26.10 -10.22
CA ASP A 66 -15.63 -27.55 -10.43
C ASP A 66 -16.79 -28.10 -11.26
N HIS A 67 -18.02 -27.63 -11.01
CA HIS A 67 -19.17 -28.01 -11.82
C HIS A 67 -19.03 -27.52 -13.28
N PHE A 68 -18.56 -26.29 -13.47
CA PHE A 68 -18.37 -25.72 -14.80
C PHE A 68 -17.26 -26.43 -15.59
N GLU A 69 -16.10 -26.66 -14.98
CA GLU A 69 -14.98 -27.38 -15.60
C GLU A 69 -15.37 -28.82 -15.94
N HIS A 70 -16.11 -29.50 -15.06
CA HIS A 70 -16.61 -30.85 -15.34
C HIS A 70 -17.55 -30.87 -16.55
N ARG A 71 -18.43 -29.87 -16.69
CA ARG A 71 -19.30 -29.76 -17.87
C ARG A 71 -18.52 -29.50 -19.15
N LEU A 72 -17.45 -28.72 -19.10
CA LEU A 72 -16.59 -28.47 -20.26
C LEU A 72 -15.83 -29.74 -20.69
N ASP A 73 -15.37 -30.54 -19.73
CA ASP A 73 -14.71 -31.83 -19.95
C ASP A 73 -15.68 -32.84 -20.60
N VAL A 74 -16.90 -33.00 -20.04
CA VAL A 74 -17.95 -33.87 -20.60
C VAL A 74 -18.32 -33.48 -22.04
N MET A 75 -18.28 -32.19 -22.36
CA MET A 75 -18.60 -31.69 -23.70
C MET A 75 -17.40 -31.76 -24.67
N GLY A 76 -16.21 -32.16 -24.20
CA GLY A 76 -14.99 -32.25 -25.02
C GLY A 76 -14.40 -30.89 -25.43
N TYR A 77 -14.73 -29.81 -24.69
CA TYR A 77 -14.18 -28.47 -24.95
C TYR A 77 -12.82 -28.21 -24.32
N VAL A 78 -12.39 -29.08 -23.41
CA VAL A 78 -11.17 -28.95 -22.60
C VAL A 78 -10.48 -30.31 -22.60
N GLU A 79 -9.15 -30.33 -22.60
CA GLU A 79 -8.39 -31.58 -22.50
C GLU A 79 -8.64 -32.24 -21.15
N SER A 80 -8.78 -33.57 -21.13
CA SER A 80 -9.12 -34.30 -19.90
C SER A 80 -8.10 -34.01 -18.80
N GLY A 81 -8.57 -33.40 -17.71
CA GLY A 81 -7.76 -33.00 -16.55
C GLY A 81 -7.26 -31.55 -16.55
N GLU A 82 -7.56 -30.73 -17.56
CA GLU A 82 -7.22 -29.31 -17.54
C GLU A 82 -8.17 -28.51 -16.62
N ARG A 83 -7.63 -28.02 -15.50
CA ARG A 83 -8.36 -27.25 -14.46
C ARG A 83 -7.83 -25.83 -14.30
N ALA A 84 -8.03 -25.00 -15.32
CA ALA A 84 -7.50 -23.64 -15.35
C ALA A 84 -8.10 -22.72 -14.29
N LEU A 85 -9.42 -22.77 -14.09
CA LEU A 85 -10.15 -22.00 -13.09
C LEU A 85 -9.99 -22.64 -11.71
N GLY A 86 -9.95 -23.98 -11.63
CA GLY A 86 -9.66 -24.70 -10.38
C GLY A 86 -8.34 -24.25 -9.75
N LYS A 87 -7.29 -24.09 -10.56
CA LYS A 87 -5.98 -23.55 -10.13
C LYS A 87 -6.05 -22.11 -9.59
N ILE A 88 -6.99 -21.30 -10.07
CA ILE A 88 -7.18 -19.94 -9.54
C ILE A 88 -7.78 -20.00 -8.15
N VAL A 89 -8.81 -20.83 -7.97
CA VAL A 89 -9.44 -21.02 -6.65
C VAL A 89 -8.46 -21.65 -5.65
N ASP A 90 -7.54 -22.52 -6.10
CA ASP A 90 -6.48 -23.11 -5.26
C ASP A 90 -5.51 -22.05 -4.70
N HIS A 91 -5.38 -20.91 -5.37
CA HIS A 91 -4.45 -19.84 -5.04
C HIS A 91 -5.16 -18.49 -4.91
N LEU A 92 -6.44 -18.50 -4.53
CA LEU A 92 -7.30 -17.31 -4.54
C LEU A 92 -6.70 -16.14 -3.76
N ASN A 93 -6.09 -16.41 -2.61
CA ASN A 93 -5.46 -15.40 -1.77
C ASN A 93 -4.28 -14.71 -2.46
N VAL A 94 -3.49 -15.45 -3.24
CA VAL A 94 -2.37 -14.90 -4.02
C VAL A 94 -2.88 -14.00 -5.14
N TYR A 95 -3.94 -14.42 -5.84
CA TYR A 95 -4.57 -13.58 -6.88
C TYR A 95 -5.21 -12.33 -6.28
N HIS A 96 -5.88 -12.46 -5.12
CA HIS A 96 -6.40 -11.33 -4.37
C HIS A 96 -5.29 -10.35 -3.98
N ALA A 97 -4.21 -10.83 -3.35
CA ALA A 97 -3.09 -9.98 -2.95
C ALA A 97 -2.42 -9.29 -4.16
N LYS A 98 -2.30 -9.96 -5.30
CA LYS A 98 -1.81 -9.36 -6.55
C LYS A 98 -2.76 -8.28 -7.11
N SER A 99 -4.07 -8.52 -7.07
CA SER A 99 -5.08 -7.55 -7.48
C SER A 99 -5.04 -6.31 -6.58
N ARG A 100 -5.00 -6.50 -5.25
CA ARG A 100 -4.86 -5.41 -4.27
C ARG A 100 -3.55 -4.64 -4.46
N ARG A 101 -2.43 -5.32 -4.67
CA ARG A 101 -1.14 -4.69 -5.00
C ARG A 101 -1.26 -3.75 -6.20
N ALA A 102 -1.88 -4.20 -7.30
CA ALA A 102 -2.04 -3.37 -8.48
C ALA A 102 -2.89 -2.11 -8.21
N ALA A 103 -3.99 -2.26 -7.46
CA ALA A 103 -4.85 -1.14 -7.07
C ALA A 103 -4.11 -0.13 -6.17
N ILE A 104 -3.40 -0.62 -5.15
CA ILE A 104 -2.62 0.19 -4.20
C ILE A 104 -1.53 0.99 -4.92
N LEU A 105 -0.75 0.35 -5.78
CA LEU A 105 0.32 1.04 -6.52
C LEU A 105 -0.23 2.09 -7.50
N LEU A 106 -1.39 1.83 -8.10
CA LEU A 106 -2.07 2.81 -8.95
C LEU A 106 -2.57 4.02 -8.14
N GLU A 107 -3.14 3.79 -6.96
CA GLU A 107 -3.56 4.84 -6.03
C GLU A 107 -2.36 5.70 -5.59
N ALA A 108 -1.28 5.06 -5.15
CA ALA A 108 -0.03 5.72 -4.75
C ALA A 108 0.53 6.58 -5.88
N ARG A 109 0.56 6.04 -7.11
CA ARG A 109 0.99 6.80 -8.29
C ARG A 109 0.10 8.04 -8.53
N LYS A 110 -1.22 7.91 -8.42
CA LYS A 110 -2.14 9.04 -8.61
C LYS A 110 -1.88 10.14 -7.57
N ALA A 111 -1.69 9.75 -6.30
CA ALA A 111 -1.38 10.70 -5.22
C ALA A 111 -0.06 11.46 -5.50
N MET A 112 1.00 10.75 -5.89
CA MET A 112 2.32 11.35 -6.17
C MET A 112 2.35 12.24 -7.42
N MET A 113 1.45 11.99 -8.38
CA MET A 113 1.34 12.77 -9.61
C MET A 113 0.51 14.06 -9.45
N GLY A 114 -0.17 14.22 -8.30
CA GLY A 114 -0.92 15.43 -7.96
C GLY A 114 -0.03 16.61 -7.58
N ASP A 115 -0.66 17.66 -7.07
CA ASP A 115 0.01 18.89 -6.68
C ASP A 115 0.89 18.73 -5.43
N TYR A 116 2.15 19.19 -5.53
CA TYR A 116 3.18 18.98 -4.49
C TYR A 116 3.41 20.19 -3.55
N HIS A 117 2.52 21.19 -3.57
CA HIS A 117 2.72 22.45 -2.84
C HIS A 117 1.92 22.56 -1.53
N ASN A 118 0.87 21.75 -1.38
CA ASN A 118 0.05 21.70 -0.17
C ASN A 118 0.78 20.94 0.94
N CYS A 119 0.79 21.49 2.14
CA CYS A 119 1.48 20.92 3.29
C CYS A 119 0.68 21.12 4.58
N LEU A 120 1.00 20.29 5.56
CA LEU A 120 0.46 20.30 6.91
C LEU A 120 1.57 19.91 7.91
N PRO A 121 1.38 20.20 9.22
CA PRO A 121 2.28 19.73 10.26
C PRO A 121 2.46 18.21 10.23
N ALA A 122 3.69 17.73 10.41
CA ALA A 122 4.02 16.31 10.33
C ALA A 122 3.28 15.45 11.37
N ARG A 123 2.93 16.02 12.52
CA ARG A 123 2.12 15.36 13.54
C ARG A 123 0.69 15.12 13.05
N GLU A 124 0.03 16.15 12.54
CA GLU A 124 -1.30 16.03 11.93
C GLU A 124 -1.28 15.06 10.75
N ALA A 125 -0.22 15.08 9.92
CA ALA A 125 -0.06 14.10 8.84
C ALA A 125 0.06 12.65 9.35
N HIS A 126 0.80 12.44 10.45
CA HIS A 126 0.92 11.12 11.07
C HIS A 126 -0.42 10.66 11.64
N ASP A 127 -1.11 11.55 12.35
CA ASP A 127 -2.40 11.30 12.97
C ASP A 127 -3.46 10.97 11.91
N GLN A 128 -3.55 11.74 10.81
CA GLN A 128 -4.40 11.42 9.65
C GLN A 128 -4.03 10.13 8.94
N ALA A 129 -2.73 9.80 8.83
CA ALA A 129 -2.29 8.56 8.18
C ALA A 129 -2.71 7.31 8.97
N LEU A 130 -2.79 7.44 10.29
CA LEU A 130 -3.32 6.43 11.21
C LEU A 130 -4.84 6.50 11.39
N GLY A 131 -5.50 7.53 10.87
CA GLY A 131 -6.93 7.79 11.02
C GLY A 131 -7.33 8.33 12.40
N LEU A 132 -6.46 9.06 13.09
CA LEU A 132 -6.70 9.62 14.43
C LEU A 132 -7.50 10.93 14.42
N ASP A 133 -7.50 11.65 13.29
CA ASP A 133 -8.08 12.99 13.15
C ASP A 133 -9.51 13.01 12.56
N ASP A 134 -10.18 11.86 12.44
CA ASP A 134 -11.59 11.84 12.01
C ASP A 134 -12.50 12.39 13.14
N ASP A 135 -12.56 13.71 13.24
CA ASP A 135 -13.67 14.43 13.83
C ASP A 135 -14.96 14.00 13.12
N VAL A 136 -15.93 13.59 13.94
CA VAL A 136 -17.32 13.33 13.58
C VAL A 136 -17.92 14.60 12.99
N ASP A 137 -17.83 14.80 11.66
CA ASP A 137 -18.74 15.60 10.80
C ASP A 137 -18.05 16.14 9.53
N SER A 138 -17.58 15.28 8.63
CA SER A 138 -17.33 15.66 7.23
C SER A 138 -17.67 14.53 6.26
N PRO A 139 -18.49 14.78 5.22
CA PRO A 139 -18.99 13.73 4.35
C PRO A 139 -17.97 13.44 3.25
N THR A 140 -16.93 12.69 3.56
CA THR A 140 -16.31 11.83 2.54
C THR A 140 -17.16 10.57 2.43
N GLN A 141 -18.00 10.52 1.39
CA GLN A 141 -18.72 9.32 1.00
C GLN A 141 -17.72 8.14 0.91
N PHE A 142 -17.86 7.14 1.78
CA PHE A 142 -18.56 5.87 1.49
C PHE A 142 -18.98 5.16 2.81
N PRO A 143 -20.08 4.37 2.81
CA PRO A 143 -20.67 3.79 4.01
C PRO A 143 -20.19 2.38 4.37
N GLU A 144 -20.13 2.18 5.68
CA GLU A 144 -20.37 0.99 6.54
C GLU A 144 -20.46 -0.40 5.89
N ASP A 145 -19.50 -1.26 6.24
CA ASP A 145 -19.77 -2.54 6.90
C ASP A 145 -18.51 -3.07 7.63
N GLY A 146 -18.67 -3.33 8.94
CA GLY A 146 -18.00 -4.36 9.75
C GLY A 146 -16.47 -4.35 9.94
N ASP A 147 -16.04 -4.13 11.19
CA ASP A 147 -14.76 -4.54 11.80
C ASP A 147 -13.43 -3.83 11.45
N GLU A 148 -13.30 -3.08 10.34
CA GLU A 148 -12.06 -2.31 10.08
C GLU A 148 -11.78 -1.24 11.16
N ASP A 149 -12.85 -0.74 11.79
CA ASP A 149 -12.81 0.27 12.83
C ASP A 149 -12.14 -0.20 14.14
N ALA A 150 -12.22 -1.48 14.49
CA ALA A 150 -11.75 -1.97 15.78
C ALA A 150 -10.21 -2.05 15.85
N PHE A 151 -9.60 -2.51 14.75
CA PHE A 151 -8.14 -2.61 14.64
C PHE A 151 -7.49 -1.23 14.50
N LEU A 152 -8.08 -0.35 13.69
CA LEU A 152 -7.64 1.03 13.61
C LEU A 152 -7.74 1.68 14.99
N ARG A 153 -8.84 1.48 15.75
CA ARG A 153 -9.00 1.92 17.15
C ARG A 153 -7.89 1.40 18.09
N GLU A 154 -7.47 0.16 17.97
CA GLU A 154 -6.38 -0.39 18.79
C GLU A 154 -5.03 0.27 18.45
N ILE A 155 -4.76 0.50 17.16
CA ILE A 155 -3.63 1.33 16.72
C ILE A 155 -3.77 2.76 17.24
N ARG A 156 -4.99 3.32 17.29
CA ARG A 156 -5.23 4.67 17.87
C ARG A 156 -4.84 4.72 19.34
N VAL A 157 -5.24 3.72 20.12
CA VAL A 157 -4.89 3.64 21.55
C VAL A 157 -3.38 3.50 21.73
N TRP A 158 -2.73 2.68 20.91
CA TRP A 158 -1.27 2.51 20.97
C TRP A 158 -0.50 3.78 20.58
N ALA A 159 -0.90 4.45 19.49
CA ALA A 159 -0.27 5.67 19.01
C ALA A 159 -0.44 6.83 20.01
N SER A 160 -1.63 7.00 20.58
CA SER A 160 -1.88 7.99 21.64
C SER A 160 -1.07 7.71 22.90
N ASN A 161 -0.96 6.45 23.31
CA ASN A 161 -0.15 6.06 24.47
C ASN A 161 1.35 6.27 24.23
N LEU A 162 1.86 6.01 23.01
CA LEU A 162 3.26 6.28 22.66
C LEU A 162 3.59 7.79 22.73
N ILE A 163 2.62 8.63 22.37
CA ILE A 163 2.74 10.09 22.42
C ILE A 163 2.58 10.61 23.88
N ASP A 164 1.69 10.04 24.69
CA ASP A 164 1.51 10.46 26.08
C ASP A 164 2.63 9.98 27.02
N ASP A 165 3.29 8.84 26.74
CA ASP A 165 4.49 8.41 27.47
C ASP A 165 5.66 9.42 27.29
N THR A 166 5.67 10.17 26.19
CA THR A 166 6.62 11.27 25.98
C THR A 166 6.21 12.58 26.68
N ARG A 167 4.94 12.75 27.07
CA ARG A 167 4.44 13.93 27.79
C ARG A 167 4.61 13.84 29.30
N HIS A 168 4.53 12.64 29.88
CA HIS A 168 4.60 12.48 31.34
C HIS A 168 5.97 12.69 31.98
N LYS A 169 7.03 13.01 31.20
CA LYS A 169 8.36 13.37 31.72
C LYS A 169 8.73 14.86 31.60
N SER A 170 7.86 15.72 31.08
CA SER A 170 8.19 17.14 30.88
C SER A 170 7.68 18.10 31.97
N GLN A 171 7.25 17.58 33.13
CA GLN A 171 6.87 18.39 34.29
C GLN A 171 7.51 17.87 35.58
N ALA A 172 8.84 17.97 35.65
CA ALA A 172 9.58 18.17 36.89
C ALA A 172 11.02 18.60 36.57
N ASP A 173 11.50 19.55 37.36
CA ASP A 173 12.90 19.90 37.64
C ASP A 173 13.58 20.96 36.74
N GLU A 174 13.54 22.19 37.26
CA GLU A 174 14.57 23.22 37.09
C GLU A 174 15.89 22.73 37.70
N ASP A 175 16.61 21.83 37.05
CA ASP A 175 18.03 21.61 37.30
C ASP A 175 18.67 21.06 36.03
N GLY A 176 19.74 21.73 35.57
CA GLY A 176 20.33 21.52 34.26
C GLY A 176 20.83 20.10 34.04
N LEU A 177 20.03 19.28 33.35
CA LEU A 177 20.47 18.12 32.59
C LEU A 177 19.44 17.86 31.50
N HIS A 178 19.89 17.86 30.24
CA HIS A 178 19.07 17.76 29.03
C HIS A 178 18.01 16.65 29.15
N GLN A 179 16.74 17.03 29.00
CA GLN A 179 15.65 16.09 28.78
C GLN A 179 16.01 15.22 27.57
N ASP A 180 16.06 13.90 27.78
CA ASP A 180 16.10 12.92 26.70
C ASP A 180 14.81 13.08 25.88
N GLU A 181 14.83 14.00 24.92
CA GLU A 181 13.92 13.99 23.77
C GLU A 181 14.02 12.57 23.19
N SER A 182 12.91 11.84 23.19
CA SER A 182 12.89 10.45 22.75
C SER A 182 13.55 10.35 21.37
N VAL A 183 14.58 9.51 21.27
CA VAL A 183 15.52 9.38 20.12
C VAL A 183 14.82 9.13 18.78
N PHE A 184 13.53 8.80 18.81
CA PHE A 184 12.71 8.49 17.65
C PHE A 184 11.69 9.57 17.27
N MET A 185 11.66 10.72 17.97
CA MET A 185 10.71 11.80 17.64
C MET A 185 11.07 12.47 16.32
N LEU A 186 10.08 12.59 15.45
CA LEU A 186 10.21 13.43 14.28
C LEU A 186 10.16 14.91 14.71
N PRO A 187 11.12 15.75 14.29
CA PRO A 187 11.09 17.18 14.58
C PRO A 187 9.81 17.84 14.08
N ALA A 188 9.40 18.94 14.73
CA ALA A 188 8.29 19.75 14.25
C ALA A 188 8.61 20.30 12.86
N CYS A 189 7.92 19.79 11.84
CA CYS A 189 8.12 20.19 10.45
C CYS A 189 6.81 20.17 9.66
N GLN A 190 6.84 20.76 8.46
CA GLN A 190 5.77 20.69 7.48
C GLN A 190 6.08 19.60 6.47
N VAL A 191 5.09 18.77 6.18
CA VAL A 191 5.17 17.71 5.17
C VAL A 191 4.07 17.91 4.14
N THR A 192 4.27 17.42 2.93
CA THR A 192 3.27 17.55 1.88
C THR A 192 2.08 16.64 2.13
N THR A 193 0.92 17.03 1.58
CA THR A 193 -0.25 16.15 1.53
C THR A 193 0.03 14.87 0.74
N VAL A 194 0.99 14.90 -0.20
CA VAL A 194 1.47 13.72 -0.92
C VAL A 194 2.17 12.75 0.03
N ALA A 195 3.09 13.22 0.88
CA ALA A 195 3.77 12.36 1.85
C ALA A 195 2.79 11.76 2.88
N MET A 196 1.80 12.54 3.34
CA MET A 196 0.72 12.03 4.19
C MET A 196 -0.07 10.92 3.48
N ALA A 197 -0.49 11.14 2.22
CA ALA A 197 -1.23 10.14 1.46
C ALA A 197 -0.41 8.85 1.26
N VAL A 198 0.90 8.97 1.00
CA VAL A 198 1.82 7.83 0.91
C VAL A 198 1.88 7.08 2.24
N ALA A 199 2.02 7.77 3.37
CA ALA A 199 2.01 7.14 4.68
C ALA A 199 0.71 6.40 4.97
N LYS A 200 -0.44 6.99 4.63
CA LYS A 200 -1.76 6.35 4.75
C LYS A 200 -1.85 5.07 3.94
N ILE A 201 -1.38 5.09 2.70
CA ILE A 201 -1.36 3.91 1.82
C ILE A 201 -0.42 2.81 2.37
N VAL A 202 0.72 3.19 2.95
CA VAL A 202 1.64 2.25 3.61
C VAL A 202 0.95 1.55 4.79
N HIS A 203 0.34 2.31 5.70
CA HIS A 203 -0.40 1.74 6.83
C HIS A 203 -1.54 0.82 6.39
N ARG A 204 -2.32 1.24 5.39
CA ARG A 204 -3.39 0.41 4.80
C ARG A 204 -2.84 -0.89 4.21
N SER A 205 -1.73 -0.83 3.49
CA SER A 205 -1.09 -2.02 2.89
C SER A 205 -0.62 -3.02 3.95
N LEU A 206 -0.06 -2.52 5.05
CA LEU A 206 0.40 -3.34 6.17
C LEU A 206 -0.78 -3.91 6.97
N ALA A 207 -1.86 -3.15 7.17
CA ALA A 207 -3.08 -3.63 7.79
C ALA A 207 -3.77 -4.74 6.96
N LEU A 208 -3.75 -4.63 5.63
CA LEU A 208 -4.23 -5.73 4.77
C LEU A 208 -3.33 -6.97 4.88
N ALA A 209 -2.01 -6.77 5.06
CA ALA A 209 -1.07 -7.88 5.20
C ALA A 209 -1.28 -8.69 6.48
N THR A 210 -1.73 -8.08 7.58
CA THR A 210 -2.03 -8.80 8.84
C THR A 210 -3.27 -9.68 8.74
N LYS A 211 -4.25 -9.30 7.91
CA LYS A 211 -5.47 -10.06 7.65
C LYS A 211 -5.30 -11.15 6.58
N ALA A 212 -4.23 -11.11 5.78
CA ALA A 212 -4.00 -12.02 4.67
C ALA A 212 -3.41 -13.37 5.11
N ASP A 213 -3.38 -14.35 4.20
CA ASP A 213 -2.63 -15.60 4.40
C ASP A 213 -1.11 -15.39 4.24
N GLU A 214 -0.30 -16.39 4.61
CA GLU A 214 1.17 -16.32 4.57
C GLU A 214 1.73 -15.81 3.24
N LYS A 215 1.18 -16.25 2.11
CA LYS A 215 1.66 -15.80 0.78
C LYS A 215 1.15 -14.41 0.43
N GLY A 216 -0.09 -14.10 0.75
CA GLY A 216 -0.69 -12.79 0.51
C GLY A 216 -0.07 -11.70 1.38
N SER A 217 0.26 -12.01 2.63
CA SER A 217 0.88 -11.08 3.58
C SER A 217 2.24 -10.62 3.08
N VAL A 218 3.08 -11.54 2.58
CA VAL A 218 4.37 -11.22 1.97
C VAL A 218 4.21 -10.28 0.78
N ILE A 219 3.26 -10.55 -0.13
CA ILE A 219 2.99 -9.69 -1.30
C ILE A 219 2.56 -8.29 -0.86
N LEU A 220 1.65 -8.17 0.10
CA LEU A 220 1.12 -6.89 0.59
C LEU A 220 2.15 -6.11 1.39
N TYR A 221 2.99 -6.79 2.17
CA TYR A 221 4.14 -6.20 2.86
C TYR A 221 5.16 -5.62 1.87
N HIS A 222 5.52 -6.37 0.83
CA HIS A 222 6.37 -5.85 -0.24
C HIS A 222 5.70 -4.69 -0.97
N THR A 223 4.38 -4.72 -1.14
CA THR A 223 3.63 -3.62 -1.73
C THR A 223 3.79 -2.32 -0.93
N ALA A 224 3.75 -2.38 0.41
CA ALA A 224 4.01 -1.22 1.26
C ALA A 224 5.41 -0.62 1.03
N ARG A 225 6.43 -1.47 0.86
CA ARG A 225 7.79 -1.03 0.51
C ARG A 225 7.84 -0.42 -0.89
N ASP A 226 7.18 -1.05 -1.86
CA ASP A 226 7.15 -0.57 -3.24
C ASP A 226 6.47 0.79 -3.36
N VAL A 227 5.50 1.12 -2.49
CA VAL A 227 4.90 2.45 -2.41
C VAL A 227 5.94 3.51 -2.01
N LEU A 228 6.82 3.21 -1.06
CA LEU A 228 7.91 4.11 -0.65
C LEU A 228 8.98 4.25 -1.75
N ASP A 229 9.32 3.14 -2.41
CA ASP A 229 10.24 3.18 -3.56
C ASP A 229 9.65 3.95 -4.74
N LEU A 230 8.34 3.82 -4.96
CA LEU A 230 7.62 4.59 -5.97
C LEU A 230 7.65 6.09 -5.67
N PHE A 231 7.51 6.50 -4.40
CA PHE A 231 7.69 7.90 -4.00
C PHE A 231 9.08 8.42 -4.38
N ARG A 232 10.12 7.68 -3.98
CA ARG A 232 11.53 8.02 -4.23
C ARG A 232 11.84 8.16 -5.73
N ALA A 233 11.18 7.37 -6.58
CA ALA A 233 11.37 7.42 -8.03
C ALA A 233 10.51 8.50 -8.71
N LEU A 234 9.23 8.59 -8.36
CA LEU A 234 8.27 9.43 -9.09
C LEU A 234 8.33 10.89 -8.70
N VAL A 235 8.44 11.21 -7.40
CA VAL A 235 8.36 12.61 -6.95
C VAL A 235 9.52 13.45 -7.51
N PRO A 236 10.79 13.01 -7.44
CA PRO A 236 11.88 13.75 -8.07
C PRO A 236 11.74 13.84 -9.59
N THR A 237 11.19 12.82 -10.24
CA THR A 237 11.01 12.80 -11.70
C THR A 237 9.91 13.78 -12.15
N LYS A 238 8.77 13.79 -11.43
CA LYS A 238 7.60 14.60 -11.79
C LYS A 238 7.76 16.06 -11.37
N HIS A 239 8.30 16.30 -10.18
CA HIS A 239 8.34 17.63 -9.55
C HIS A 239 9.74 18.24 -9.51
N GLY A 240 10.78 17.54 -9.97
CA GLY A 240 12.18 17.93 -9.80
C GLY A 240 12.55 19.31 -10.34
N THR A 241 11.96 19.74 -11.45
CA THR A 241 12.18 21.10 -11.99
C THR A 241 11.63 22.17 -11.05
N THR A 242 10.42 21.97 -10.54
CA THR A 242 9.76 22.89 -9.60
C THR A 242 10.45 22.90 -8.25
N ILE A 243 10.84 21.72 -7.76
CA ILE A 243 11.56 21.55 -6.49
C ILE A 243 12.92 22.27 -6.54
N ARG A 244 13.64 22.17 -7.67
CA ARG A 244 14.91 22.88 -7.85
C ARG A 244 14.73 24.40 -7.93
N GLY A 245 13.63 24.86 -8.53
CA GLY A 245 13.34 26.28 -8.70
C GLY A 245 12.81 26.97 -7.45
N VAL A 246 12.24 26.23 -6.49
CA VAL A 246 11.57 26.78 -5.31
C VAL A 246 12.18 26.19 -4.03
N PRO A 247 13.04 26.94 -3.30
CA PRO A 247 13.73 26.45 -2.11
C PRO A 247 12.80 25.87 -1.03
N ARG A 248 11.59 26.44 -0.87
CA ARG A 248 10.56 25.91 0.04
C ARG A 248 10.17 24.47 -0.31
N LEU A 249 10.02 24.13 -1.60
CA LEU A 249 9.65 22.79 -2.02
C LEU A 249 10.80 21.79 -1.83
N ALA A 250 12.05 22.23 -1.97
CA ALA A 250 13.21 21.41 -1.62
C ALA A 250 13.26 21.08 -0.13
N ALA A 251 12.95 22.05 0.74
CA ALA A 251 12.83 21.83 2.18
C ALA A 251 11.66 20.87 2.51
N LEU A 252 10.52 21.02 1.84
CA LEU A 252 9.40 20.09 2.00
C LEU A 252 9.75 18.66 1.56
N LEU A 253 10.43 18.48 0.43
CA LEU A 253 10.87 17.14 0.00
C LEU A 253 11.83 16.51 1.03
N PHE A 254 12.72 17.30 1.62
CA PHE A 254 13.60 16.81 2.69
C PHE A 254 12.78 16.36 3.91
N ASN A 255 11.83 17.19 4.36
CA ASN A 255 10.94 16.85 5.47
C ASN A 255 10.10 15.60 5.18
N ASP A 256 9.55 15.47 3.97
CA ASP A 256 8.78 14.32 3.53
C ASP A 256 9.62 13.04 3.59
N CYS A 257 10.89 13.10 3.18
CA CYS A 257 11.79 11.95 3.27
C CYS A 257 12.03 11.54 4.74
N CYS A 258 12.25 12.51 5.63
CA CYS A 258 12.42 12.25 7.07
C CYS A 258 11.14 11.67 7.69
N PHE A 259 9.98 12.23 7.34
CA PHE A 259 8.67 11.77 7.80
C PHE A 259 8.38 10.34 7.34
N LEU A 260 8.55 10.04 6.05
CA LEU A 260 8.32 8.69 5.51
C LEU A 260 9.32 7.66 6.05
N ALA A 261 10.56 8.06 6.33
CA ALA A 261 11.52 7.19 7.00
C ALA A 261 11.08 6.88 8.45
N HIS A 262 10.55 7.89 9.16
CA HIS A 262 9.98 7.68 10.49
C HIS A 262 8.76 6.74 10.44
N VAL A 263 7.82 6.96 9.51
CA VAL A 263 6.67 6.07 9.28
C VAL A 263 7.11 4.63 9.00
N ALA A 264 8.11 4.43 8.15
CA ALA A 264 8.61 3.08 7.85
C ALA A 264 9.18 2.38 9.10
N LEU A 265 9.88 3.12 9.96
CA LEU A 265 10.44 2.61 11.21
C LEU A 265 9.34 2.28 12.23
N THR A 266 8.38 3.18 12.44
CA THR A 266 7.31 2.99 13.43
C THR A 266 6.33 1.92 12.99
N ALA A 267 5.92 1.91 11.72
CA ALA A 267 5.06 0.86 11.16
C ALA A 267 5.73 -0.52 11.26
N GLY A 268 7.04 -0.60 10.98
CA GLY A 268 7.81 -1.83 11.14
C GLY A 268 7.72 -2.41 12.56
N TYR A 269 7.68 -1.54 13.59
CA TYR A 269 7.47 -1.96 14.98
C TYR A 269 6.01 -2.34 15.25
N MET A 270 5.04 -1.52 14.81
CA MET A 270 3.60 -1.70 15.06
C MET A 270 3.10 -3.05 14.54
N TYR A 271 3.40 -3.39 13.28
CA TYR A 271 2.84 -4.58 12.63
C TYR A 271 3.69 -5.85 12.85
N ARG A 272 4.83 -5.75 13.54
CA ARG A 272 5.84 -6.82 13.62
C ARG A 272 5.30 -8.16 14.17
N ASN A 273 4.38 -8.09 15.13
CA ASN A 273 3.83 -9.27 15.82
C ASN A 273 2.47 -9.69 15.26
N GLN A 274 1.96 -8.98 14.26
CA GLN A 274 0.59 -9.14 13.75
C GLN A 274 0.56 -9.81 12.37
N MET A 275 1.70 -9.93 11.70
CA MET A 275 1.78 -10.63 10.43
C MET A 275 1.83 -12.15 10.65
N PRO A 276 1.16 -12.94 9.79
CA PRO A 276 1.30 -14.39 9.82
C PRO A 276 2.76 -14.77 9.58
N ALA A 277 3.25 -15.73 10.39
CA ALA A 277 4.63 -16.22 10.38
C ALA A 277 4.97 -17.00 9.11
#